data_AF-A0A819I311-F1
#
_entry.id   AF-A0A819I311-F1
#
_cell.length_a   1.000
_cell.length_b   1.000
_cell.length_c   1.000
_cell.angle_alpha   90.00
_cell.angle_beta   90.00
_cell.angle_gamma   90.00
#
_symmetry.space_group_name_H-M   'P 1'
#
loop_
_entity.id
_entity.type
_entity.pdbx_description
1 polymer ?
#
loop_
_entity_poly.entity_id
_entity_poly.type
_entity_poly.pdbx_seq_one_letter_code
_entity_poly.pdbx_strand_id
1 'polypeptide(L)'
;MYFNLARLYYRQENWTTALQIFQKSLNMVFEQDQQHPQLAEICNCLGLTYAHRKDCLKAEHYHRLDVEGAEKILPYDHPDLQRYQYQLEITLLQLNRIGIQHS
;
A
#
# COMPACT_ATOMS: atom_id res chain seq x y z
N MET A 1 0.96 -17.14 -3.91
CA MET A 1 1.26 -17.70 -2.56
C MET A 1 2.08 -16.75 -1.68
N TYR A 2 2.95 -15.89 -2.24
CA TYR A 2 3.82 -14.99 -1.47
C TYR A 2 3.09 -13.86 -0.71
N PHE A 3 1.97 -13.35 -1.23
CA PHE A 3 1.22 -12.28 -0.58
C PHE A 3 0.71 -12.63 0.83
N ASN A 4 0.12 -13.83 1.01
CA ASN A 4 -0.36 -14.28 2.32
C ASN A 4 0.79 -14.48 3.33
N LEU A 5 1.96 -14.90 2.84
CA LEU A 5 3.16 -15.01 3.66
C LEU A 5 3.66 -13.62 4.10
N ALA A 6 3.66 -12.64 3.19
CA ALA A 6 4.01 -11.26 3.54
C ALA A 6 3.06 -10.66 4.59
N ARG A 7 1.74 -10.93 4.49
CA ARG A 7 0.76 -10.53 5.51
C ARG A 7 1.03 -11.17 6.88
N LEU A 8 1.52 -12.42 6.90
CA LEU A 8 1.90 -13.08 8.15
C LEU A 8 3.07 -12.34 8.81
N TYR A 9 4.12 -12.02 8.05
CA TYR A 9 5.27 -11.26 8.57
C TYR A 9 4.91 -9.84 8.99
N TYR A 10 4.02 -9.18 8.25
CA TYR A 10 3.45 -7.89 8.63
C TYR A 10 2.77 -7.97 10.00
N ARG A 11 1.94 -8.98 10.25
CA ARG A 11 1.30 -9.17 11.57
C ARG A 11 2.27 -9.50 12.70
N GLN A 12 3.46 -9.97 12.38
CA GLN A 12 4.54 -10.21 13.36
C GLN A 12 5.44 -8.98 13.54
N GLU A 13 5.07 -7.83 12.97
CA GLU A 13 5.86 -6.60 12.98
C GLU A 13 7.25 -6.74 12.32
N ASN A 14 7.46 -7.81 11.57
CA ASN A 14 8.67 -8.00 10.78
C ASN A 14 8.53 -7.27 9.44
N TRP A 15 8.55 -5.94 9.52
CA TRP A 15 8.32 -5.03 8.39
C TRP A 15 9.35 -5.22 7.28
N THR A 16 10.60 -5.52 7.62
CA THR A 16 11.68 -5.71 6.63
C THR A 16 11.42 -6.94 5.77
N THR A 17 11.11 -8.08 6.39
CA THR A 17 10.78 -9.31 5.64
C THR A 17 9.46 -9.16 4.89
N ALA A 18 8.45 -8.52 5.50
CA ALA A 18 7.18 -8.24 4.85
C ALA A 18 7.37 -7.42 3.55
N LEU A 19 8.14 -6.34 3.59
CA LEU A 19 8.44 -5.50 2.42
C LEU A 19 9.10 -6.30 1.29
N GLN A 20 10.11 -7.11 1.59
CA GLN A 20 10.80 -7.92 0.58
C GLN A 20 9.84 -8.88 -0.12
N ILE A 21 8.94 -9.52 0.64
CA ILE A 21 8.00 -10.50 0.07
C ILE A 21 6.85 -9.78 -0.67
N PHE A 22 6.36 -8.64 -0.17
CA PHE A 22 5.37 -7.82 -0.88
C PHE A 22 5.92 -7.30 -2.22
N GLN A 23 7.15 -6.79 -2.26
CA GLN A 23 7.80 -6.34 -3.50
C GLN A 23 7.98 -7.49 -4.50
N LYS A 24 8.40 -8.67 -4.04
CA LYS A 24 8.46 -9.86 -4.89
C LYS A 24 7.08 -10.24 -5.44
N SER A 25 6.05 -10.19 -4.59
CA SER A 25 4.67 -10.48 -5.00
C SER A 25 4.18 -9.47 -6.03
N LEU A 26 4.50 -8.18 -5.86
CA LEU A 26 4.15 -7.12 -6.80
C LEU A 26 4.74 -7.40 -8.18
N ASN A 27 6.04 -7.68 -8.25
CA ASN A 27 6.72 -7.96 -9.52
C ASN A 27 6.13 -9.19 -10.21
N MET A 28 5.87 -10.28 -9.47
CA MET A 28 5.30 -11.50 -10.04
C MET A 28 3.90 -11.27 -10.61
N VAL A 29 3.03 -10.56 -9.88
CA VAL A 29 1.67 -10.28 -10.35
C VAL A 29 1.72 -9.31 -11.54
N PHE A 30 2.59 -8.29 -11.48
CA PHE A 30 2.73 -7.30 -12.54
C PHE A 30 3.26 -7.89 -13.85
N GLU A 31 4.18 -8.86 -13.78
CA GLU A 31 4.68 -9.60 -14.95
C GLU A 31 3.61 -10.49 -15.60
N GLN A 32 2.66 -11.00 -14.80
CA GLN A 32 1.60 -11.87 -15.28
C GLN A 32 0.41 -11.09 -15.85
N ASP A 33 -0.04 -10.07 -15.12
CA ASP A 33 -1.18 -9.23 -15.49
C ASP A 33 -1.12 -7.88 -14.76
N GLN A 34 -0.91 -6.82 -15.54
CA GLN A 34 -0.79 -5.45 -15.05
C GLN A 34 -2.12 -4.84 -14.55
N GLN A 35 -3.26 -5.49 -14.81
CA GLN A 35 -4.58 -5.05 -14.35
C GLN A 35 -5.15 -5.97 -13.27
N HIS A 36 -4.34 -6.90 -12.75
CA HIS A 36 -4.81 -7.86 -11.78
C HIS A 36 -5.25 -7.15 -10.49
N PRO A 37 -6.47 -7.40 -9.96
CA PRO A 37 -7.00 -6.73 -8.76
C PRO A 37 -6.10 -6.84 -7.52
N GLN A 38 -5.32 -7.93 -7.43
CA GLN A 38 -4.36 -8.13 -6.35
C GLN A 38 -3.21 -7.10 -6.32
N LEU A 39 -2.94 -6.39 -7.44
CA LEU A 39 -1.92 -5.34 -7.45
C LEU A 39 -2.27 -4.21 -6.47
N ALA A 40 -3.54 -3.78 -6.46
CA ALA A 40 -4.03 -2.78 -5.51
C ALA A 40 -3.82 -3.26 -4.05
N GLU A 41 -4.22 -4.50 -3.75
CA GLU A 41 -4.07 -5.07 -2.40
C GLU A 41 -2.59 -5.17 -1.95
N ILE A 42 -1.68 -5.50 -2.88
CA ILE A 42 -0.22 -5.52 -2.60
C ILE A 42 0.30 -4.11 -2.37
N CYS A 43 -0.10 -3.13 -3.17
CA CYS A 43 0.27 -1.73 -3.01
C CYS A 43 -0.23 -1.16 -1.68
N ASN A 44 -1.49 -1.43 -1.30
CA ASN A 44 -2.06 -1.09 0.01
C ASN A 44 -1.17 -1.61 1.15
N CYS A 45 -0.78 -2.89 1.08
CA CYS A 45 0.04 -3.52 2.11
C CYS A 45 1.46 -2.92 2.18
N LEU A 46 2.05 -2.57 1.03
CA LEU A 46 3.32 -1.84 0.98
C LEU A 46 3.18 -0.45 1.61
N GLY A 47 2.13 0.29 1.28
CA GLY A 47 1.82 1.61 1.84
C GLY A 47 1.72 1.58 3.37
N LEU A 48 0.92 0.64 3.91
CA LEU A 48 0.81 0.42 5.36
C LEU A 48 2.16 0.06 5.99
N THR A 49 2.92 -0.84 5.38
CA THR A 49 4.22 -1.27 5.93
C THR A 49 5.22 -0.12 5.98
N TYR A 50 5.25 0.75 4.95
CA TYR A 50 6.08 1.96 4.96
C TYR A 50 5.60 3.00 5.98
N ALA A 51 4.28 3.16 6.14
CA ALA A 51 3.70 4.04 7.16
C ALA A 51 4.12 3.60 8.58
N HIS A 52 4.09 2.30 8.89
CA HIS A 52 4.60 1.78 10.16
C HIS A 52 6.10 2.03 10.37
N ARG A 53 6.88 2.08 9.29
CA ARG A 53 8.30 2.45 9.32
C ARG A 53 8.54 3.96 9.34
N LYS A 54 7.49 4.78 9.40
CA LYS A 54 7.53 6.26 9.33
C LYS A 54 8.10 6.81 8.02
N ASP A 55 8.18 5.99 6.97
CA ASP A 55 8.59 6.42 5.64
C ASP A 55 7.34 6.91 4.89
N CYS A 56 6.88 8.11 5.26
CA CYS A 56 5.61 8.67 4.78
C CYS A 56 5.62 8.94 3.27
N LEU A 57 6.78 9.26 2.69
CA LEU A 57 6.93 9.50 1.25
C LEU A 57 6.68 8.22 0.44
N LYS A 58 7.28 7.09 0.86
CA LYS A 58 7.00 5.81 0.20
C LYS A 58 5.60 5.31 0.49
N ALA A 59 5.09 5.54 1.71
CA ALA A 59 3.72 5.19 2.06
C ALA A 59 2.71 5.89 1.12
N GLU A 60 2.88 7.20 0.89
CA GLU A 60 2.02 7.97 -0.02
C GLU A 60 2.08 7.41 -1.44
N HIS A 61 3.29 7.17 -1.95
CA HIS A 61 3.49 6.63 -3.29
C HIS A 61 2.70 5.33 -3.50
N TYR A 62 2.81 4.37 -2.58
CA TYR A 62 2.11 3.09 -2.70
C TYR A 62 0.61 3.20 -2.44
N HIS A 63 0.16 4.07 -1.53
CA HIS A 63 -1.27 4.33 -1.33
C HIS A 63 -1.92 4.99 -2.54
N ARG A 64 -1.22 5.87 -3.26
CA ARG A 64 -1.71 6.43 -4.53
C ARG A 64 -1.86 5.35 -5.61
N LEU A 65 -0.86 4.48 -5.76
CA LEU A 65 -0.92 3.38 -6.74
C LEU A 65 -2.04 2.39 -6.46
N ASP A 66 -2.30 2.11 -5.19
CA ASP A 66 -3.41 1.28 -4.74
C ASP A 66 -4.78 1.89 -5.13
N VAL A 67 -5.01 3.16 -4.80
CA VAL A 67 -6.24 3.88 -5.18
C VAL A 67 -6.41 3.92 -6.70
N GLU A 68 -5.38 4.30 -7.45
CA GLU A 68 -5.46 4.37 -8.92
C GLU A 68 -5.75 3.00 -9.56
N GLY A 69 -5.17 1.93 -8.99
CA GLY A 69 -5.46 0.56 -9.40
C GLY A 69 -6.91 0.20 -9.10
N ALA A 70 -7.37 0.45 -7.88
CA ALA A 70 -8.72 0.16 -7.42
C ALA A 70 -9.79 0.93 -8.21
N GLU A 71 -9.56 2.20 -8.55
CA GLU A 71 -10.51 3.02 -9.34
C GLU A 71 -10.76 2.47 -10.75
N LYS A 72 -9.82 1.71 -11.32
CA LYS A 72 -9.98 1.10 -12.65
C LYS A 72 -10.86 -0.15 -12.65
N ILE A 73 -10.98 -0.82 -11.50
CA ILE A 73 -11.62 -2.13 -11.39
C ILE A 73 -12.86 -2.14 -10.47
N LEU A 74 -12.94 -1.20 -9.53
CA LEU A 74 -14.01 -1.14 -8.52
C LEU A 74 -14.93 0.06 -8.75
N PRO A 75 -16.25 -0.09 -8.51
CA PRO A 75 -17.16 1.04 -8.46
C PRO A 75 -16.78 2.04 -7.38
N TYR A 76 -17.16 3.31 -7.56
CA TYR A 76 -16.88 4.39 -6.60
C TYR A 76 -17.37 4.09 -5.16
N ASP A 77 -18.51 3.39 -5.02
CA ASP A 77 -19.12 3.04 -3.73
C ASP A 77 -18.57 1.73 -3.14
N HIS A 78 -17.49 1.17 -3.71
CA HIS A 78 -16.92 -0.07 -3.21
C HIS A 78 -16.22 0.16 -1.86
N PRO A 79 -16.51 -0.64 -0.81
CA PRO A 79 -15.91 -0.46 0.52
C PRO A 79 -14.38 -0.48 0.52
N ASP A 80 -13.76 -1.30 -0.33
CA ASP A 80 -12.29 -1.35 -0.43
C ASP A 80 -11.71 -0.05 -1.00
N LEU A 81 -12.35 0.55 -2.02
CA LEU A 81 -11.90 1.82 -2.60
C LEU A 81 -11.98 2.94 -1.55
N GLN A 82 -13.06 3.00 -0.80
CA GLN A 82 -13.23 3.95 0.31
C GLN A 82 -12.14 3.75 1.38
N ARG A 83 -11.80 2.50 1.70
CA ARG A 83 -10.72 2.19 2.64
C ARG A 83 -9.37 2.67 2.15
N TYR A 84 -9.05 2.49 0.86
CA TYR A 84 -7.78 2.90 0.27
C TYR A 84 -7.64 4.42 0.24
N GLN A 85 -8.70 5.14 -0.14
CA GLN A 85 -8.74 6.60 -0.10
C GLN A 85 -8.55 7.15 1.33
N TYR A 86 -9.20 6.52 2.31
CA TYR A 86 -9.03 6.90 3.72
C TYR A 86 -7.59 6.71 4.22
N GLN A 87 -6.93 5.63 3.83
CA GLN A 87 -5.52 5.42 4.18
C GLN A 87 -4.58 6.46 3.54
N LEU A 88 -4.83 6.79 2.27
CA LEU A 88 -4.07 7.84 1.58
C LEU A 88 -4.25 9.19 2.29
N GLU A 89 -5.47 9.54 2.69
CA GLU A 89 -5.75 10.77 3.43
C GLU A 89 -4.97 10.84 4.75
N ILE A 90 -4.97 9.75 5.53
CA ILE A 90 -4.17 9.68 6.77
C ILE A 90 -2.68 9.90 6.50
N THR A 91 -2.14 9.25 5.47
CA THR A 91 -0.72 9.37 5.11
C THR A 91 -0.37 10.81 4.69
N LEU A 92 -1.23 11.47 3.92
CA LEU A 92 -1.07 12.87 3.53
C LEU A 92 -1.12 13.82 4.74
N LEU A 93 -2.03 13.58 5.69
CA LEU A 93 -2.09 14.35 6.93
C LEU A 93 -0.81 14.20 7.77
N GLN A 94 -0.24 12.99 7.82
CA GLN A 94 1.03 12.74 8.48
C GLN A 94 2.19 13.44 7.78
N LEU A 95 2.23 13.40 6.44
CA LEU A 95 3.26 14.09 5.65
C LEU A 95 3.21 15.61 5.83
N ASN A 96 2.02 16.20 5.78
CA ASN A 96 1.82 17.63 6.01
C ASN A 96 2.27 18.06 7.40
N ARG A 97 2.01 17.25 8.44
CA ARG A 97 2.52 17.53 9.80
C ARG A 97 4.05 17.55 9.85
N ILE A 98 4.72 16.64 9.16
CA ILE A 98 6.19 16.60 9.10
C ILE A 98 6.71 17.83 8.35
N GLY A 99 6.07 18.24 7.26
CA GLY A 99 6.42 19.45 6.50
C GLY A 99 6.32 20.73 7.34
N ILE A 100 5.31 20.83 8.21
CA ILE A 100 5.11 21.98 9.11
C ILE A 100 6.08 21.95 10.30
N GLN A 101 6.51 20.78 10.77
CA GLN A 101 7.47 20.66 11.88
C GLN A 101 8.93 20.95 11.48
N HIS A 102 9.22 21.01 10.18
CA HIS A 102 10.55 21.29 9.62
C HIS A 102 10.65 22.65 8.91
N SER A 103 9.66 23.55 9.07
CA SER A 103 9.68 24.92 8.54
C SER A 103 10.11 25.96 9.57
#